data_AF-A0A3R7S5X7-F1
#
_entry.id   AF-A0A3R7S5X7-F1
#
_cell.length_a   1.000
_cell.length_b   1.000
_cell.length_c   1.000
_cell.angle_alpha   90.00
_cell.angle_beta   90.00
_cell.angle_gamma   90.00
#
_symmetry.space_group_name_H-M   'P 1'
#
loop_
_entity.id
_entity.type
_entity.pdbx_description
1 polymer ?
#
loop_
_entity_poly.entity_id
_entity_poly.type
_entity_poly.pdbx_seq_one_letter_code
_entity_poly.pdbx_strand_id
1 'polypeptide(L)' 'MGRLFFLWLLLIVASSCVAVREYDKVYVNDEEMQLSARPCERFETNFHIYREASSGANGGKTGGGCGCN' A
#
# COMPACT_ATOMS: atom_id res chain seq x y z
N MET A 1 -27.07 -21.87 3.28
CA MET A 1 -27.53 -20.53 3.69
C MET A 1 -26.40 -19.66 4.29
N GLY A 2 -25.65 -20.11 5.29
CA GLY A 2 -24.61 -19.29 5.95
C GLY A 2 -23.49 -18.73 5.04
N ARG A 3 -23.02 -19.48 4.04
CA ARG A 3 -22.01 -19.00 3.07
C ARG A 3 -22.48 -17.81 2.24
N LEU A 4 -23.76 -17.79 1.84
CA LEU A 4 -24.34 -16.69 1.06
C LEU A 4 -24.49 -15.43 1.91
N PHE A 5 -24.90 -15.58 3.17
CA PHE A 5 -24.97 -14.49 4.13
C PHE A 5 -23.59 -13.86 4.38
N PHE A 6 -22.54 -14.68 4.51
CA PHE A 6 -21.18 -14.20 4.70
C PHE A 6 -20.65 -13.42 3.48
N LEU A 7 -20.93 -13.90 2.25
CA LEU A 7 -20.57 -13.18 1.03
C LEU A 7 -21.31 -11.84 0.91
N TRP A 8 -22.59 -11.79 1.29
CA TRP A 8 -23.37 -10.56 1.31
C TRP A 8 -22.82 -9.55 2.32
N LEU A 9 -22.46 -10.00 3.52
CA LEU A 9 -21.84 -9.15 4.52
C LEU A 9 -20.51 -8.54 4.03
N LEU A 10 -19.68 -9.34 3.35
CA LEU A 10 -18.40 -8.90 2.82
C LEU A 10 -18.56 -7.82 1.74
N LEU A 11 -19.57 -7.95 0.87
CA LEU A 11 -19.86 -6.95 -0.16
C LEU A 11 -20.31 -5.60 0.41
N ILE A 12 -21.09 -5.61 1.51
CA ILE A 12 -21.53 -4.38 2.17
C ILE A 12 -20.34 -3.63 2.80
N VAL A 13 -19.41 -4.36 3.41
CA VAL A 13 -18.24 -3.73 4.07
C VAL A 13 -17.25 -3.16 3.05
N ALA A 14 -17.19 -3.70 1.83
CA ALA A 14 -16.28 -3.26 0.78
C ALA A 14 -16.76 -2.01 -0.01
N SER A 15 -17.96 -1.46 0.26
CA SER A 15 -18.57 -0.42 -0.58
C SER A 15 -18.19 1.03 -0.24
N SER A 16 -17.18 1.26 0.60
CA SER A 16 -16.83 2.61 1.13
C SER A 16 -15.87 3.43 0.25
N CYS A 17 -15.36 2.87 -0.85
CA CYS A 17 -14.44 3.58 -1.75
C CYS A 17 -15.13 4.74 -2.47
N VAL A 18 -14.51 5.92 -2.46
CA VAL A 18 -15.01 7.14 -3.13
C VAL A 18 -13.94 7.70 -4.07
N ALA A 19 -14.37 8.26 -5.20
CA ALA A 19 -13.47 8.94 -6.12
C ALA A 19 -12.96 10.26 -5.50
N VAL A 20 -11.64 10.45 -5.51
CA VAL A 20 -10.99 11.69 -5.04
C VAL A 20 -11.31 12.83 -6.01
N ARG A 21 -11.68 14.00 -5.47
CA ARG A 21 -11.98 15.19 -6.27
C ARG A 21 -10.71 15.66 -6.99
N GLU A 22 -10.84 16.24 -8.19
CA GLU A 22 -9.68 16.56 -9.02
C GLU A 22 -8.67 17.47 -8.32
N TYR A 23 -9.14 18.47 -7.58
CA TYR A 23 -8.27 19.40 -6.86
C TYR A 23 -7.60 18.77 -5.64
N ASP A 24 -8.21 17.76 -5.02
CA ASP A 24 -7.64 17.04 -3.87
C ASP A 24 -6.49 16.10 -4.29
N LYS A 25 -6.40 15.76 -5.58
CA LYS A 25 -5.30 14.94 -6.11
C LYS A 25 -3.94 15.61 -5.97
N VAL A 26 -3.89 16.94 -5.79
CA VAL A 26 -2.63 17.65 -5.53
C VAL A 26 -1.91 17.10 -4.29
N TYR A 27 -2.67 16.75 -3.25
CA TYR A 27 -2.12 16.22 -2.01
C TYR A 27 -1.60 14.79 -2.18
N VAL A 28 -2.32 13.96 -2.96
CA VAL A 28 -1.90 12.58 -3.23
C VAL A 28 -0.66 12.54 -4.15
N ASN A 29 -0.51 13.53 -5.03
CA ASN A 29 0.65 13.67 -5.91
C ASN A 29 1.84 14.40 -5.24
N ASP A 30 1.71 14.76 -3.96
CA ASP A 30 2.79 15.37 -3.19
C ASP A 30 3.99 14.41 -3.11
N GLU A 31 5.22 14.95 -3.18
CA GLU A 31 6.46 14.18 -3.09
C GLU A 31 6.54 13.37 -1.79
N GLU A 32 5.95 13.88 -0.70
CA GLU A 32 5.90 13.16 0.57
C GLU A 32 4.90 11.99 0.58
N MET A 33 3.88 12.02 -0.28
CA MET A 33 2.88 10.95 -0.38
C MET A 33 3.27 9.87 -1.41
N GLN A 34 4.40 10.02 -2.11
CA GLN A 34 4.88 8.97 -3.00
C GLN A 34 5.27 7.72 -2.19
N LEU A 35 4.69 6.57 -2.53
CA LEU A 35 5.12 5.27 -2.02
C LEU A 35 6.48 4.92 -2.63
N SER A 36 7.55 5.59 -2.25
CA SER A 36 8.91 5.25 -2.64
C SER A 36 9.88 5.70 -1.56
N ALA A 37 10.94 4.93 -1.33
CA ALA A 37 11.97 5.33 -0.38
C ALA A 37 12.70 6.57 -0.90
N ARG A 38 12.95 7.53 -0.01
CA ARG A 38 13.76 8.71 -0.35
C ARG A 38 15.19 8.25 -0.65
N PRO A 39 15.92 8.88 -1.57
CA PRO A 39 17.30 8.50 -1.87
C PRO A 39 18.22 8.49 -0.64
N CYS A 40 17.97 9.37 0.34
CA CYS A 40 18.72 9.43 1.60
C CYS A 40 18.48 8.21 2.52
N GLU A 41 17.34 7.53 2.40
CA GLU A 41 16.95 6.38 3.25
C GLU A 41 17.58 5.06 2.76
N ARG A 42 18.26 5.08 1.61
CA ARG A 42 18.83 3.89 0.97
C ARG A 42 19.73 3.06 1.91
N PHE A 43 20.51 3.70 2.78
CA PHE A 43 21.38 3.00 3.72
C PHE A 43 20.59 2.22 4.78
N GLU A 44 19.55 2.84 5.34
CA GLU A 44 18.66 2.21 6.32
C GLU A 44 17.84 1.08 5.68
N THR A 45 17.27 1.32 4.50
CA THR A 45 16.52 0.28 3.78
C THR A 45 17.40 -0.93 3.45
N ASN A 46 18.66 -0.71 3.02
CA ASN A 46 19.60 -1.81 2.79
C ASN A 46 19.88 -2.60 4.06
N PHE A 47 20.03 -1.95 5.21
CA PHE A 47 20.23 -2.65 6.48
C PHE A 47 19.07 -3.59 6.81
N HIS A 48 17.83 -3.12 6.70
CA HIS A 48 16.64 -3.96 6.92
C HIS A 48 16.51 -5.10 5.89
N ILE A 49 16.79 -4.83 4.61
CA ILE A 49 16.78 -5.87 3.57
C ILE A 49 17.80 -6.96 3.87
N TYR A 50 19.05 -6.59 4.15
CA TYR A 50 20.11 -7.57 4.36
C TYR A 50 19.95 -8.37 5.65
N ARG A 51 19.44 -7.76 6.72
CA ARG A 51 19.37 -8.38 8.04
C ARG A 51 18.05 -9.09 8.31
N GLU A 52 16.95 -8.54 7.82
CA GLU A 52 15.59 -8.95 8.18
C GLU A 52 14.80 -9.45 6.96
N ALA A 53 15.44 -9.53 5.79
CA ALA A 53 14.81 -9.88 4.52
C ALA A 53 13.56 -9.03 4.23
N SER A 54 13.56 -7.77 4.69
CA SER A 54 12.38 -6.90 4.57
C SER A 54 12.08 -6.60 3.10
N SER A 55 10.89 -6.96 2.62
CA SER A 55 10.38 -6.52 1.32
C SER A 55 9.42 -5.33 1.52
N GLY A 56 9.85 -4.15 1.09
CA GLY A 56 9.14 -2.89 1.31
C GLY A 56 8.14 -2.56 0.20
N ALA A 57 7.01 -1.95 0.58
CA ALA A 57 5.95 -1.49 -0.31
C ALA A 57 6.32 -0.17 -1.03
N ASN A 58 7.42 -0.17 -1.78
CA ASN A 58 8.01 1.03 -2.37
C ASN A 58 7.40 1.42 -3.73
N GLY A 59 6.11 1.15 -3.96
CA GLY A 59 5.34 1.63 -5.12
C GLY A 59 5.79 1.12 -6.51
N GLY A 60 6.91 0.40 -6.60
CA GLY A 60 7.40 -0.25 -7.82
C GLY A 60 6.82 -1.66 -8.02
N LYS A 61 6.94 -2.19 -9.25
CA LYS A 61 6.48 -3.56 -9.61
C LYS A 61 7.13 -4.67 -8.75
N THR A 62 8.26 -4.39 -8.12
CA THR A 62 9.00 -5.28 -7.21
C THR A 62 8.66 -5.10 -5.73
N GLY A 63 7.84 -4.10 -5.37
CA GLY A 63 7.36 -3.83 -4.01
C GLY A 63 5.86 -4.09 -3.84
N GLY A 64 5.29 -5.00 -4.65
CA GLY A 64 3.90 -5.42 -4.54
C GLY A 64 3.70 -6.19 -3.24
N GLY A 65 3.26 -5.48 -2.20
CA GLY A 65 2.98 -6.06 -0.90
C GLY A 65 1.97 -7.20 -0.97
N CYS A 66 2.48 -8.41 -0.81
CA CYS A 66 2.04 -9.35 0.21
C CYS A 66 3.34 -9.77 0.92
N GLY A 67 3.83 -8.90 1.81
CA GLY A 67 5.04 -9.14 2.60
C GLY A 67 4.79 -10.26 3.60
N CYS A 68 4.65 -11.49 3.12
CA CYS A 68 4.96 -12.66 3.91
C CYS A 68 6.46 -12.86 3.76
N ASN A 69 7.19 -12.76 4.87
CA ASN A 69 8.38 -13.59 4.99
C ASN A 69 7.93 -15.05 5.05
#